data_AF-A0A1X6ZN70-F1
#
_entry.id   AF-A0A1X6ZN70-F1
#
_cell.length_a   1.000
_cell.length_b   1.000
_cell.length_c   1.000
_cell.angle_alpha   90.00
_cell.angle_beta   90.00
_cell.angle_gamma   90.00
#
_symmetry.space_group_name_H-M   'P 1'
#
loop_
_entity.id
_entity.type
_entity.pdbx_description
1 polymer ?
#
loop_
_entity_poly.entity_id
_entity_poly.type
_entity_poly.pdbx_seq_one_letter_code
_entity_poly.pdbx_strand_id
1 'polypeptide(L)'
;MKLLWSTAICAGLALGIAPVSAQEKTLSNVEVKSDLSAFEDSNALEFWPDLTQDLGKAIATHVNIDDQAEAPRMVVEINKIAINGEPVLPESGEFNQIEGTIALHPANTAGGNTETDANLPPMGSYALTVSAKAAGGEAPEGWVVIPPTEGDFYDVLINAYAMEVVERLEE
;
A
#
# COMPACT_ATOMS: atom_id res chain seq x y z
N MET A 1 34.05 39.61 -57.42
CA MET A 1 35.13 39.64 -56.40
C MET A 1 34.47 39.72 -55.03
N LYS A 2 34.79 38.79 -54.12
CA LYS A 2 34.51 38.75 -52.66
C LYS A 2 33.02 38.56 -52.26
N LEU A 3 32.57 37.32 -52.01
CA LEU A 3 32.58 36.57 -50.73
C LEU A 3 31.96 37.34 -49.56
N LEU A 4 30.86 36.81 -49.02
CA LEU A 4 30.58 36.73 -47.58
C LEU A 4 29.60 35.59 -47.34
N TRP A 5 30.11 34.51 -46.74
CA TRP A 5 29.34 33.43 -46.13
C TRP A 5 28.65 33.94 -44.86
N SER A 6 27.42 33.53 -44.59
CA SER A 6 26.83 33.64 -43.25
C SER A 6 25.80 32.54 -43.01
N THR A 7 26.23 31.62 -42.15
CA THR A 7 25.54 30.53 -41.46
C THR A 7 24.49 31.07 -40.49
N ALA A 8 23.34 30.38 -40.30
CA ALA A 8 22.52 30.32 -39.06
C ALA A 8 21.06 29.95 -39.39
N ILE A 9 20.26 29.19 -38.63
CA ILE A 9 20.38 28.47 -37.35
C ILE A 9 19.22 27.45 -37.39
N CYS A 10 19.48 26.17 -37.13
CA CYS A 10 18.43 25.19 -36.84
C CYS A 10 17.93 25.42 -35.40
N ALA A 11 16.75 26.00 -35.23
CA ALA A 11 16.07 26.04 -33.94
C ALA A 11 15.27 24.73 -33.76
N GLY A 12 15.95 23.69 -33.27
CA GLY A 12 15.28 22.51 -32.74
C GLY A 12 14.65 22.85 -31.39
N LEU A 13 13.33 23.05 -31.35
CA LEU A 13 12.55 23.04 -30.11
C LEU A 13 12.55 21.61 -29.57
N ALA A 14 13.54 21.27 -28.75
CA ALA A 14 13.44 20.11 -27.88
C ALA A 14 12.41 20.45 -26.79
N LEU A 15 11.19 19.94 -26.93
CA LEU A 15 10.25 19.84 -25.83
C LEU A 15 10.88 18.89 -24.81
N GLY A 16 11.54 19.46 -23.81
CA GLY A 16 12.01 18.73 -22.64
C GLY A 16 10.78 18.19 -21.91
N ILE A 17 10.54 16.90 -22.05
CA ILE A 17 9.68 16.16 -21.14
C ILE A 17 10.50 16.05 -19.86
N ALA A 18 10.30 16.97 -18.93
CA ALA A 18 10.87 16.81 -17.60
C ALA A 18 10.25 15.54 -16.99
N PRO A 19 11.05 14.59 -16.48
CA PRO A 19 10.49 13.50 -15.71
C PRO A 19 9.81 14.12 -14.48
N VAL A 20 8.51 13.85 -14.32
CA VAL A 20 7.86 14.01 -13.02
C VAL A 20 8.54 13.00 -12.12
N SER A 21 9.49 13.45 -11.30
CA SER A 21 9.99 12.65 -10.20
C SER A 21 8.83 12.45 -9.24
N ALA A 22 8.30 11.23 -9.17
CA ALA A 22 7.44 10.81 -8.08
C ALA A 22 8.24 11.04 -6.79
N GLN A 23 7.85 12.05 -6.01
CA GLN A 23 8.50 12.31 -4.74
C GLN A 23 8.07 11.19 -3.79
N GLU A 24 9.02 10.33 -3.41
CA GLU A 24 8.78 9.32 -2.38
C GLU A 24 8.18 10.00 -1.15
N LYS A 25 7.02 9.52 -0.72
CA LYS A 25 6.29 10.15 0.40
C LYS A 25 7.01 9.83 1.70
N THR A 26 7.25 10.85 2.51
CA THR A 26 7.83 10.66 3.85
C THR A 26 6.73 10.51 4.89
N LEU A 27 6.82 9.46 5.72
CA LEU A 27 6.04 9.30 6.95
C LEU A 27 7.00 9.21 8.14
N SER A 28 6.57 9.70 9.31
CA SER A 28 7.39 9.58 10.52
C SER A 28 7.27 8.19 11.18
N ASN A 29 6.14 7.50 10.95
CA ASN A 29 5.92 6.14 11.43
C ASN A 29 4.78 5.48 10.62
N VAL A 30 4.82 4.16 10.51
CA VAL A 30 3.71 3.32 10.04
C VAL A 30 3.46 2.25 11.11
N GLU A 31 2.27 2.25 11.67
CA GLU A 31 1.81 1.26 12.63
C GLU A 31 0.65 0.47 12.02
N VAL A 32 0.77 -0.86 11.98
CA VAL A 32 -0.30 -1.74 11.52
C VAL A 32 -0.82 -2.58 12.68
N LYS A 33 -2.12 -2.56 12.88
CA LYS A 33 -2.85 -3.30 13.92
C LYS A 33 -3.90 -4.17 13.27
N SER A 34 -4.30 -5.21 13.99
CA SER A 34 -5.48 -6.01 13.65
C SER A 34 -6.51 -5.84 14.77
N ASP A 35 -7.69 -5.35 14.41
CA ASP A 35 -8.88 -5.39 15.26
C ASP A 35 -9.97 -6.16 14.52
N LEU A 36 -9.95 -7.48 14.70
CA LEU A 36 -10.93 -8.39 14.13
C LEU A 36 -12.12 -8.64 15.07
N SER A 37 -12.28 -7.83 16.13
CA SER A 37 -13.29 -8.05 17.17
C SER A 37 -14.73 -7.97 16.64
N ALA A 38 -14.95 -7.31 15.51
CA ALA A 38 -16.22 -7.31 14.80
C ALA A 38 -16.62 -8.69 14.26
N PHE A 39 -15.69 -9.64 14.17
CA PHE A 39 -15.87 -11.01 13.68
C PHE A 39 -15.32 -12.00 14.72
N GLU A 40 -16.10 -12.28 15.76
CA GLU A 40 -15.70 -13.11 16.91
C GLU A 40 -15.18 -14.51 16.52
N ASP A 41 -15.65 -15.07 15.41
CA ASP A 41 -15.24 -16.39 14.90
C ASP A 41 -14.07 -16.34 13.89
N SER A 42 -13.50 -15.17 13.63
CA SER A 42 -12.38 -15.04 12.69
C SER A 42 -11.15 -15.83 13.16
N ASN A 43 -10.73 -16.81 12.37
CA ASN A 43 -9.53 -17.61 12.59
C ASN A 43 -8.33 -17.14 11.77
N ALA A 44 -8.42 -15.97 11.11
CA ALA A 44 -7.38 -15.51 10.17
C ALA A 44 -5.97 -15.41 10.78
N LEU A 45 -5.85 -14.95 12.03
CA LEU A 45 -4.56 -14.82 12.73
C LEU A 45 -4.00 -16.17 13.24
N GLU A 46 -4.81 -17.23 13.22
CA GLU A 46 -4.31 -18.59 13.49
C GLU A 46 -3.47 -19.10 12.31
N PHE A 47 -3.88 -18.75 11.09
CA PHE A 47 -3.15 -19.08 9.85
C PHE A 47 -2.05 -18.08 9.52
N TRP A 48 -2.31 -16.79 9.76
CA TRP A 48 -1.43 -15.68 9.37
C TRP A 48 -1.06 -14.80 10.58
N PRO A 49 -0.28 -15.32 11.54
CA PRO A 49 0.05 -14.60 12.77
C PRO A 49 0.89 -13.34 12.54
N ASP A 50 1.68 -13.32 11.46
CA ASP A 50 2.61 -12.23 11.13
C ASP A 50 2.00 -11.19 10.15
N LEU A 51 0.71 -11.31 9.82
CA LEU A 51 0.05 -10.50 8.78
C LEU A 51 0.20 -8.98 9.00
N THR A 52 0.05 -8.50 10.23
CA THR A 52 0.20 -7.05 10.51
C THR A 52 1.64 -6.59 10.31
N GLN A 53 2.61 -7.41 10.70
CA GLN A 53 4.02 -7.13 10.49
C GLN A 53 4.37 -7.12 9.00
N ASP A 54 3.84 -8.07 8.23
CA ASP A 54 4.11 -8.16 6.79
C ASP A 54 3.45 -7.03 6.00
N LEU A 55 2.20 -6.65 6.34
CA LEU A 55 1.58 -5.44 5.81
C LEU A 55 2.38 -4.18 6.13
N GLY A 56 2.88 -4.06 7.37
CA GLY A 56 3.71 -2.92 7.77
C GLY A 56 5.00 -2.84 6.96
N LYS A 57 5.69 -3.97 6.75
CA LYS A 57 6.86 -4.04 5.88
C LYS A 57 6.52 -3.66 4.44
N ALA A 58 5.43 -4.19 3.90
CA ALA A 58 5.00 -3.94 2.52
C ALA A 58 4.65 -2.47 2.31
N ILE A 59 3.97 -1.80 3.25
CA ILE A 59 3.72 -0.36 3.15
C ILE A 59 5.06 0.41 3.19
N ALA A 60 5.96 0.04 4.10
CA ALA A 60 7.25 0.70 4.27
C ALA A 60 8.20 0.56 3.06
N THR A 61 7.98 -0.36 2.11
CA THR A 61 8.76 -0.40 0.86
C THR A 61 8.36 0.68 -0.14
N HIS A 62 7.19 1.30 0.04
CA HIS A 62 6.61 2.28 -0.87
C HIS A 62 6.66 3.73 -0.34
N VAL A 63 7.17 3.92 0.88
CA VAL A 63 7.31 5.23 1.55
C VAL A 63 8.70 5.38 2.14
N ASN A 64 9.16 6.61 2.31
CA ASN A 64 10.33 6.93 3.10
C ASN A 64 9.93 7.05 4.58
N ILE A 65 10.53 6.26 5.47
CA ILE A 65 10.29 6.38 6.91
C ILE A 65 11.42 7.18 7.55
N ASP A 66 11.08 8.35 8.11
CA ASP A 66 12.00 9.22 8.84
C ASP A 66 11.39 9.64 10.17
N ASP A 67 11.82 8.98 11.26
CA ASP A 67 11.29 9.20 12.61
C ASP A 67 11.66 10.57 13.21
N GLN A 68 12.57 11.32 12.57
CA GLN A 68 12.91 12.70 12.94
C GLN A 68 12.19 13.74 12.09
N ALA A 69 11.51 13.33 11.02
CA ALA A 69 10.77 14.27 10.17
C ALA A 69 9.50 14.76 10.87
N GLU A 70 9.16 16.04 10.65
CA GLU A 70 7.83 16.59 10.96
C GLU A 70 6.77 16.12 9.95
N ALA A 71 6.81 14.83 9.60
CA ALA A 71 5.91 14.16 8.67
C ALA A 71 4.80 13.44 9.43
N PRO A 72 3.59 13.29 8.84
CA PRO A 72 2.51 12.56 9.50
C PRO A 72 2.91 11.11 9.77
N ARG A 73 2.27 10.53 10.79
CA ARG A 73 2.33 9.09 11.04
C ARG A 73 1.05 8.42 10.54
N MET A 74 1.17 7.17 10.13
CA MET A 74 0.06 6.38 9.65
C MET A 74 -0.27 5.27 10.64
N VAL A 75 -1.56 5.07 10.91
CA VAL A 75 -2.09 3.90 11.61
C VAL A 75 -3.02 3.17 10.65
N VAL A 76 -2.73 1.90 10.39
CA VAL A 76 -3.58 1.00 9.61
C VAL A 76 -4.19 -0.02 10.56
N GLU A 77 -5.50 -0.06 10.63
CA GLU A 77 -6.23 -1.03 11.44
C GLU A 77 -6.94 -2.01 10.51
N ILE A 78 -6.54 -3.28 10.53
CA ILE A 78 -7.17 -4.34 9.76
C ILE A 78 -8.40 -4.80 10.52
N ASN A 79 -9.56 -4.60 9.91
CA ASN A 79 -10.86 -4.84 10.52
C ASN A 79 -11.48 -6.16 10.03
N LYS A 80 -11.09 -6.67 8.86
CA LYS A 80 -11.58 -7.93 8.31
C LYS A 80 -10.54 -8.61 7.43
N ILE A 81 -10.42 -9.92 7.59
CA ILE A 81 -9.77 -10.82 6.62
C ILE A 81 -10.80 -11.88 6.27
N ALA A 82 -11.00 -12.15 4.98
CA ALA A 82 -12.07 -13.03 4.55
C ALA A 82 -11.78 -13.74 3.23
N ILE A 83 -12.45 -14.87 3.05
CA ILE A 83 -12.59 -15.53 1.75
C ILE A 83 -14.02 -15.39 1.26
N ASN A 84 -14.20 -14.76 0.09
CA ASN A 84 -15.52 -14.54 -0.51
C ASN A 84 -16.51 -13.87 0.46
N GLY A 85 -16.03 -12.98 1.32
CA GLY A 85 -16.81 -12.30 2.35
C GLY A 85 -16.96 -13.03 3.67
N GLU A 86 -16.60 -14.33 3.74
CA GLU A 86 -16.64 -15.14 4.96
C GLU A 86 -15.37 -14.91 5.82
N PRO A 87 -15.51 -14.48 7.08
CA PRO A 87 -14.38 -14.19 7.96
C PRO A 87 -13.75 -15.46 8.59
N VAL A 88 -14.42 -16.60 8.47
CA VAL A 88 -13.89 -17.91 8.88
C VAL A 88 -13.20 -18.54 7.68
N LEU A 89 -11.87 -18.61 7.73
CA LEU A 89 -11.06 -19.19 6.68
C LEU A 89 -11.17 -20.72 6.69
N PRO A 90 -11.09 -21.37 5.52
CA PRO A 90 -11.01 -22.83 5.42
C PRO A 90 -9.72 -23.36 6.04
N GLU A 91 -9.62 -24.68 6.20
CA GLU A 91 -8.41 -25.33 6.75
C GLU A 91 -7.13 -25.05 5.97
N SER A 92 -7.25 -24.64 4.70
CA SER A 92 -6.11 -24.16 3.91
C SER A 92 -5.54 -22.86 4.46
N GLY A 93 -6.36 -21.96 5.02
CA GLY A 93 -5.95 -20.61 5.42
C GLY A 93 -6.11 -19.56 4.32
N GLU A 94 -6.61 -19.95 3.15
CA GLU A 94 -6.76 -19.04 2.01
C GLU A 94 -7.76 -17.90 2.33
N PHE A 95 -7.41 -16.69 1.91
CA PHE A 95 -8.28 -15.53 1.90
C PHE A 95 -8.11 -14.75 0.60
N ASN A 96 -9.13 -13.99 0.24
CA ASN A 96 -9.10 -13.16 -0.96
C ASN A 96 -9.60 -11.74 -0.73
N GLN A 97 -9.76 -11.33 0.54
CA GLN A 97 -10.28 -10.04 0.93
C GLN A 97 -9.60 -9.56 2.21
N ILE A 98 -9.10 -8.33 2.19
CA ILE A 98 -8.63 -7.58 3.36
C ILE A 98 -9.42 -6.28 3.42
N GLU A 99 -9.96 -5.96 4.59
CA GLU A 99 -10.56 -4.66 4.89
C GLU A 99 -9.88 -4.03 6.08
N GLY A 100 -9.64 -2.73 6.00
CA GLY A 100 -9.11 -1.97 7.11
C GLY A 100 -9.40 -0.48 7.01
N THR A 101 -9.13 0.20 8.11
CA THR A 101 -9.23 1.65 8.24
C THR A 101 -7.84 2.24 8.32
N ILE A 102 -7.56 3.24 7.50
CA ILE A 102 -6.30 3.97 7.50
C ILE A 102 -6.56 5.33 8.12
N ALA A 103 -5.74 5.71 9.08
CA ALA A 103 -5.77 7.01 9.74
C ALA A 103 -4.39 7.68 9.68
N LEU A 104 -4.38 8.95 9.29
CA LEU A 104 -3.19 9.79 9.38
C LEU A 104 -3.27 10.64 10.63
N HIS A 105 -2.18 10.69 11.39
CA HIS A 105 -2.04 11.54 12.55
C HIS A 105 -0.88 12.52 12.37
N PRO A 106 -0.88 13.64 13.10
CA PRO A 106 0.26 14.55 13.12
C PRO A 106 1.54 13.83 13.51
N ALA A 107 2.69 14.39 13.11
CA ALA A 107 3.99 13.93 13.57
C ALA A 107 4.03 13.87 15.11
N ASN A 108 4.74 12.89 15.67
CA ASN A 108 5.03 12.93 17.10
C ASN A 108 5.86 14.18 17.40
N THR A 109 5.48 14.93 18.43
CA THR A 109 6.20 16.14 18.77
C THR A 109 7.52 15.72 19.42
N ALA A 110 8.66 16.26 19.00
CA ALA A 110 9.93 15.98 19.69
C ALA A 110 9.82 16.40 21.17
N GLY A 111 9.77 15.42 22.07
CA GLY A 111 9.55 15.62 23.52
C GLY A 111 8.13 15.32 24.03
N GLY A 112 7.20 14.95 23.15
CA GLY A 112 5.92 14.34 23.51
C GLY A 112 6.15 12.91 24.00
N ASN A 113 5.47 12.53 25.08
CA ASN A 113 5.34 11.14 25.46
C ASN A 113 4.40 10.45 24.47
N THR A 114 4.82 9.31 23.92
CA THR A 114 4.16 8.55 22.84
C THR A 114 2.68 8.28 23.13
N GLU A 115 2.31 8.15 24.40
CA GLU A 115 0.94 7.96 24.89
C GLU A 115 0.03 9.18 24.68
N THR A 116 0.55 10.41 24.82
CA THR A 116 -0.24 11.64 24.65
C THR A 116 -0.40 11.96 23.16
N ASP A 117 0.66 11.73 22.38
CA ASP A 117 0.64 11.95 20.93
C ASP A 117 -0.22 10.89 20.22
N ALA A 118 -0.25 9.63 20.70
CA ALA A 118 -1.12 8.57 20.21
C ALA A 118 -2.63 8.88 20.33
N ASN A 119 -3.01 9.79 21.22
CA ASN A 119 -4.40 10.21 21.44
C ASN A 119 -4.79 11.47 20.64
N LEU A 120 -3.89 12.03 19.82
CA LEU A 120 -4.25 13.12 18.93
C LEU A 120 -5.26 12.63 17.89
N PRO A 121 -6.33 13.41 17.61
CA PRO A 121 -7.32 13.02 16.62
C PRO A 121 -6.63 12.86 15.24
N PRO A 122 -7.08 11.90 14.43
CA PRO A 122 -6.56 11.76 13.08
C PRO A 122 -6.85 13.03 12.27
N MET A 123 -5.88 13.41 11.44
CA MET A 123 -6.03 14.48 10.44
C MET A 123 -7.03 14.08 9.35
N GLY A 124 -7.12 12.77 9.08
CA GLY A 124 -8.07 12.18 8.16
C GLY A 124 -8.07 10.66 8.31
N SER A 125 -9.16 10.03 7.88
CA SER A 125 -9.28 8.57 7.86
C SER A 125 -10.14 8.11 6.70
N TYR A 126 -9.84 6.94 6.15
CA TYR A 126 -10.63 6.29 5.12
C TYR A 126 -10.62 4.77 5.30
N ALA A 127 -11.69 4.13 4.83
CA ALA A 127 -11.75 2.67 4.74
C ALA A 127 -11.15 2.20 3.40
N LEU A 128 -10.45 1.08 3.44
CA LEU A 128 -9.90 0.40 2.27
C LEU A 128 -10.32 -1.07 2.29
N THR A 129 -10.83 -1.54 1.16
CA THR A 129 -11.09 -2.94 0.90
C THR A 129 -10.31 -3.33 -0.35
N VAL A 130 -9.48 -4.36 -0.24
CA VAL A 130 -8.79 -4.97 -1.37
C VAL A 130 -9.26 -6.41 -1.48
N SER A 131 -9.54 -6.86 -2.69
CA SER A 131 -9.92 -8.25 -2.93
C SER A 131 -9.29 -8.79 -4.20
N ALA A 132 -8.80 -10.02 -4.13
CA ALA A 132 -8.26 -10.77 -5.25
C ALA A 132 -9.36 -11.65 -5.85
N LYS A 133 -9.43 -11.69 -7.17
CA LYS A 133 -10.31 -12.61 -7.89
C LYS A 133 -9.48 -13.30 -8.95
N ALA A 134 -9.58 -14.63 -9.01
CA ALA A 134 -8.98 -15.38 -10.10
C ALA A 134 -9.57 -14.89 -11.43
N ALA A 135 -8.71 -14.54 -12.38
CA ALA A 135 -9.13 -14.24 -13.74
C ALA A 135 -9.55 -15.56 -14.41
N GLY A 136 -10.84 -15.72 -14.68
CA GLY A 136 -11.34 -16.80 -15.52
C GLY A 136 -11.06 -16.49 -16.98
N GLY A 137 -10.12 -17.21 -17.59
CA GLY A 137 -9.84 -17.15 -19.03
C GLY A 137 -9.64 -18.55 -19.60
N GLU A 138 -10.25 -18.83 -20.76
CA GLU A 138 -9.91 -20.02 -21.54
C GLU A 138 -8.46 -19.85 -22.05
N ALA A 139 -7.59 -20.79 -21.66
CA ALA A 139 -6.24 -20.84 -22.21
C ALA A 139 -6.27 -21.26 -23.68
N PRO A 140 -5.44 -20.67 -24.56
CA PRO A 140 -5.25 -21.18 -25.91
C PRO A 140 -4.79 -22.65 -25.90
N GLU A 141 -5.09 -23.39 -26.97
CA GLU A 141 -4.59 -24.76 -27.13
C GLU A 141 -3.06 -24.80 -26.97
N GLY A 142 -2.58 -25.73 -26.14
CA GLY A 142 -1.15 -25.91 -25.83
C GLY A 142 -0.63 -25.09 -24.65
N TRP A 143 -1.47 -24.32 -23.96
CA TRP A 143 -1.09 -23.58 -22.76
C TRP A 143 -1.46 -24.37 -21.50
N VAL A 144 -0.54 -24.41 -20.53
CA VAL A 144 -0.83 -24.88 -19.18
C VAL A 144 -1.16 -23.66 -18.33
N VAL A 145 -2.40 -23.56 -17.88
CA VAL A 145 -2.78 -22.56 -16.87
C VAL A 145 -2.39 -23.11 -15.52
N ILE A 146 -1.47 -22.43 -14.86
CA ILE A 146 -1.14 -22.69 -13.46
C ILE A 146 -1.93 -21.65 -12.65
N PRO A 147 -2.93 -22.04 -11.85
CA PRO A 147 -3.61 -21.12 -10.96
C PRO A 147 -2.61 -20.61 -9.91
N PRO A 148 -2.76 -19.38 -9.40
CA PRO A 148 -1.89 -18.88 -8.34
C PRO A 148 -1.95 -19.79 -7.13
N THR A 149 -0.81 -20.00 -6.47
CA THR A 149 -0.77 -20.70 -5.18
C THR A 149 -1.30 -19.80 -4.07
N GLU A 150 -1.58 -20.38 -2.90
CA GLU A 150 -2.01 -19.62 -1.72
C GLU A 150 -1.01 -18.55 -1.30
N GLY A 151 0.29 -18.86 -1.31
CA GLY A 151 1.35 -17.88 -1.06
C GLY A 151 1.36 -16.75 -2.09
N ASP A 152 1.06 -17.06 -3.36
CA ASP A 152 0.95 -16.03 -4.39
C ASP A 152 -0.25 -15.10 -4.12
N PHE A 153 -1.38 -15.62 -3.64
CA PHE A 153 -2.52 -14.78 -3.26
C PHE A 153 -2.23 -13.92 -2.04
N TYR A 154 -1.59 -14.48 -1.01
CA TYR A 154 -1.14 -13.72 0.17
C TYR A 154 -0.24 -12.57 -0.25
N ASP A 155 0.87 -12.86 -0.93
CA ASP A 155 1.86 -11.85 -1.33
C ASP A 155 1.22 -10.79 -2.25
N VAL A 156 0.39 -11.20 -3.21
CA VAL A 156 -0.30 -10.26 -4.11
C VAL A 156 -1.26 -9.36 -3.32
N LEU A 157 -2.03 -9.89 -2.38
CA LEU A 157 -2.97 -9.10 -1.58
C LEU A 157 -2.26 -8.13 -0.65
N ILE A 158 -1.20 -8.58 0.02
CA ILE A 158 -0.40 -7.75 0.92
C ILE A 158 0.22 -6.59 0.16
N ASN A 159 0.85 -6.87 -0.99
CA ASN A 159 1.46 -5.82 -1.83
C ASN A 159 0.40 -4.89 -2.47
N ALA A 160 -0.71 -5.43 -2.95
CA ALA A 160 -1.79 -4.61 -3.52
C ALA A 160 -2.42 -3.69 -2.45
N TYR A 161 -2.65 -4.20 -1.25
CA TYR A 161 -3.13 -3.39 -0.13
C TYR A 161 -2.13 -2.29 0.22
N ALA A 162 -0.84 -2.62 0.36
CA ALA A 162 0.20 -1.64 0.64
C ALA A 162 0.29 -0.54 -0.43
N MET A 163 0.22 -0.90 -1.71
CA MET A 163 0.24 0.04 -2.83
C MET A 163 -0.97 0.99 -2.79
N GLU A 164 -2.18 0.47 -2.62
CA GLU A 164 -3.41 1.28 -2.53
C GLU A 164 -3.41 2.23 -1.33
N VAL A 165 -2.84 1.80 -0.19
CA VAL A 165 -2.64 2.68 0.97
C VAL A 165 -1.76 3.88 0.58
N VAL A 166 -0.66 3.64 -0.13
CA VAL A 166 0.30 4.70 -0.51
C VAL A 166 -0.23 5.59 -1.63
N GLU A 167 -0.94 5.05 -2.62
CA GLU A 167 -1.55 5.85 -3.69
C GLU A 167 -2.52 6.89 -3.11
N ARG A 168 -3.35 6.51 -2.13
CA ARG A 168 -4.34 7.41 -1.54
C ARG A 168 -3.78 8.46 -0.60
N LEU A 169 -2.49 8.39 -0.26
CA LEU A 169 -1.82 9.52 0.38
C LEU A 169 -1.67 10.73 -0.57
N GLU A 170 -1.99 10.64 -1.88
CA GLU A 170 -1.87 11.74 -2.86
C GLU A 170 -3.09 12.67 -2.89
N GLU A 171 -4.23 12.24 -2.33
CA GLU A 171 -5.52 12.95 -2.37
C GLU A 171 -5.78 13.75 -1.09
#